data_AF-A0AAD7W2E3-F1
#
_entry.id   AF-A0AAD7W2E3-F1
#
_cell.length_a   1.000
_cell.length_b   1.000
_cell.length_c   1.000
_cell.angle_alpha   90.00
_cell.angle_beta   90.00
_cell.angle_gamma   90.00
#
_symmetry.space_group_name_H-M   'P 1'
#
loop_
_entity.id
_entity.type
_entity.pdbx_description
1 polymer ?
#
loop_
_entity_poly.entity_id
_entity_poly.type
_entity_poly.pdbx_seq_one_letter_code
_entity_poly.pdbx_strand_id
1 'polypeptide(L)'
;MAEDLMGDLECLNASLQLRKQTVSGMLEAVDHVKTSMQDKRTEEHFDVLFSKATAVATKLDLQPIQMPHVRKPTKHYTVRLQPISIPMPSPCTEPNSTTPWTQ
;
A
#
# COMPACT_ATOMS: atom_id res chain seq x y z
N MET A 1 -26.82 3.98 2.88
CA MET A 1 -25.58 4.71 3.24
C MET A 1 -24.59 4.74 2.08
N ALA A 2 -23.98 3.62 1.67
CA ALA A 2 -23.07 3.63 0.51
C ALA A 2 -23.79 4.03 -0.79
N GLU A 3 -25.00 3.51 -1.00
CA GLU A 3 -25.85 3.83 -2.17
C GLU A 3 -26.31 5.30 -2.15
N ASP A 4 -26.79 5.79 -1.00
CA ASP A 4 -27.23 7.19 -0.88
C ASP A 4 -26.09 8.19 -1.09
N LEU A 5 -24.89 7.86 -0.59
CA LEU A 5 -23.69 8.66 -0.78
C LEU A 5 -23.24 8.66 -2.25
N MET A 6 -23.36 7.51 -2.92
CA MET A 6 -23.03 7.35 -4.32
C MET A 6 -23.97 8.17 -5.19
N GLY A 7 -25.27 8.16 -4.90
CA GLY A 7 -26.26 9.00 -5.59
C GLY A 7 -25.98 10.49 -5.46
N ASP A 8 -25.62 10.98 -4.27
CA ASP A 8 -25.27 12.39 -4.07
C ASP A 8 -24.01 12.78 -4.87
N LEU A 9 -23.00 11.91 -4.88
CA LEU A 9 -21.74 12.15 -5.60
C LEU A 9 -21.92 12.06 -7.12
N GLU A 10 -22.81 11.18 -7.61
CA GLU A 10 -23.18 11.11 -9.03
C GLU A 10 -23.91 12.37 -9.47
N CYS A 11 -24.84 12.88 -8.65
CA CYS A 11 -25.55 14.14 -8.89
C CYS A 11 -24.59 15.33 -8.93
N LEU A 12 -23.63 15.37 -7.99
CA LEU A 12 -22.57 16.38 -7.99
C LEU A 12 -21.71 16.29 -9.26
N ASN A 13 -21.27 15.09 -9.61
CA ASN A 13 -20.42 14.86 -10.77
C ASN A 13 -21.13 15.27 -12.07
N ALA A 14 -22.41 14.92 -12.22
CA ALA A 14 -23.23 15.39 -13.33
C ALA A 14 -23.31 16.92 -13.37
N SER A 15 -23.51 17.56 -12.21
CA SER A 15 -23.57 19.01 -12.10
C SER A 15 -22.25 19.68 -12.51
N LEU A 16 -21.11 19.16 -12.05
CA LEU A 16 -19.78 19.72 -12.36
C LEU A 16 -19.38 19.51 -13.82
N GLN A 17 -19.91 18.50 -14.51
CA GLN A 17 -19.60 18.22 -15.91
C GLN A 17 -20.44 19.04 -16.91
N LEU A 18 -21.47 19.77 -16.45
CA LEU A 18 -22.33 20.57 -17.33
C LEU A 18 -21.57 21.77 -17.89
N ARG A 19 -21.49 21.87 -19.23
CA ARG A 19 -20.81 22.96 -19.95
C ARG A 19 -21.38 24.37 -19.71
N LYS A 20 -22.58 24.47 -19.13
CA LYS A 20 -23.28 25.73 -18.85
C LYS A 20 -23.25 26.14 -17.37
N GLN A 21 -22.56 25.38 -16.52
CA GLN A 21 -22.46 25.71 -15.11
C GLN A 21 -21.53 26.91 -14.88
N THR A 22 -21.88 27.74 -13.89
CA THR A 22 -21.05 28.85 -13.45
C THR A 22 -20.25 28.42 -12.22
N VAL A 23 -19.14 29.10 -11.91
CA VAL A 23 -18.37 28.78 -10.69
C VAL A 23 -19.24 28.90 -9.43
N SER A 24 -20.15 29.87 -9.38
CA SER A 24 -21.11 30.02 -8.28
C SER A 24 -22.03 28.80 -8.14
N GLY A 25 -22.64 28.36 -9.25
CA GLY A 25 -23.54 27.20 -9.22
C GLY A 25 -22.82 25.88 -8.92
N MET A 26 -21.54 25.76 -9.28
CA MET A 26 -20.72 24.61 -8.88
C MET A 26 -20.41 24.62 -7.38
N LEU A 27 -20.10 25.78 -6.81
CA LEU A 27 -19.87 25.92 -5.37
C LEU A 27 -21.13 25.63 -4.56
N GLU A 28 -22.29 26.09 -5.01
CA GLU A 28 -23.58 25.78 -4.38
C GLU A 28 -23.90 24.29 -4.42
N ALA A 29 -23.64 23.62 -5.55
CA ALA A 29 -23.82 22.17 -5.67
C ALA A 29 -22.91 21.39 -4.72
N VAL A 30 -21.65 21.82 -4.58
CA VAL A 30 -20.70 21.24 -3.62
C VAL A 30 -21.16 21.45 -2.18
N ASP A 31 -21.64 22.66 -1.84
CA ASP A 31 -22.10 22.96 -0.49
C ASP A 31 -23.35 22.15 -0.13
N HIS A 32 -24.29 22.01 -1.06
CA HIS A 32 -25.49 21.18 -0.88
C HIS A 32 -25.15 19.69 -0.63
N VAL A 33 -24.19 19.14 -1.37
CA VAL A 33 -23.77 17.74 -1.19
C VAL A 33 -23.02 17.58 0.14
N LYS A 34 -22.19 18.56 0.50
CA LYS A 34 -21.48 18.58 1.79
C LYS A 34 -22.43 18.60 2.98
N THR A 35 -23.44 19.46 2.97
CA THR A 35 -24.45 19.52 4.05
C THR A 35 -25.25 18.23 4.11
N SER A 36 -25.71 17.71 2.96
CA SER A 36 -26.41 16.42 2.90
C SER A 36 -25.57 15.27 3.48
N MET A 37 -24.27 15.21 3.19
CA MET A 37 -23.37 14.19 3.75
C MET A 37 -23.12 14.38 5.25
N GLN A 38 -23.10 15.61 5.74
CA GLN A 38 -22.96 15.90 7.17
C GLN A 38 -24.20 15.48 7.94
N ASP A 39 -25.40 15.75 7.41
CA ASP A 39 -26.66 15.34 8.01
C ASP A 39 -26.83 13.82 8.08
N LYS A 40 -26.17 13.07 7.18
CA LYS A 40 -26.15 11.59 7.20
C LYS A 40 -25.16 11.01 8.21
N ARG A 41 -24.26 11.82 8.79
CA ARG A 41 -23.31 11.40 9.84
C ARG A 41 -23.88 11.61 11.25
N THR A 42 -25.08 11.10 11.51
CA THR A 42 -25.62 11.06 12.88
C THR A 42 -25.19 9.80 13.61
N GLU A 43 -25.12 9.90 14.95
CA GLU A 43 -24.84 8.77 15.84
C GLU A 43 -25.89 7.65 15.66
N GLU A 44 -27.16 8.02 15.50
CA GLU A 44 -28.26 7.10 15.21
C GLU A 44 -28.03 6.30 13.92
N HIS A 45 -27.54 6.95 12.86
CA HIS A 45 -27.22 6.27 11.61
C HIS A 45 -26.00 5.35 11.74
N PHE A 46 -25.00 5.77 12.52
CA PHE A 46 -23.86 4.93 12.83
C PHE A 46 -24.29 3.67 13.59
N ASP A 47 -25.13 3.80 14.61
CA ASP A 47 -25.61 2.68 15.43
C ASP A 47 -26.39 1.65 14.62
N VAL A 48 -27.25 2.11 13.71
CA VAL A 48 -27.95 1.22 12.78
C VAL A 48 -26.97 0.46 11.89
N LEU A 49 -25.95 1.14 11.36
CA LEU A 49 -24.97 0.51 10.49
C LEU A 49 -24.09 -0.49 11.26
N PHE A 50 -23.66 -0.10 12.46
CA PHE A 50 -22.86 -0.92 13.36
C PHE A 50 -23.61 -2.17 13.79
N SER A 51 -24.89 -2.03 14.15
CA SER A 51 -25.74 -3.17 14.52
C SER A 51 -25.93 -4.14 13.36
N LYS A 52 -26.16 -3.64 12.14
CA LYS A 52 -26.24 -4.47 10.93
C LYS A 52 -24.93 -5.20 10.65
N ALA A 53 -23.80 -4.49 10.70
CA ALA A 53 -22.49 -5.08 10.50
C ALA A 53 -22.18 -6.15 11.55
N THR A 54 -22.52 -5.90 12.81
CA THR A 54 -22.36 -6.85 13.91
C THR A 54 -23.21 -8.09 13.69
N ALA A 55 -24.47 -7.94 13.27
CA ALA A 55 -25.34 -9.08 12.94
C ALA A 55 -24.82 -9.92 11.77
N VAL A 56 -24.17 -9.30 10.78
CA VAL A 56 -23.52 -10.02 9.67
C VAL A 56 -22.26 -10.73 10.16
N ALA A 57 -21.45 -10.09 10.99
CA ALA A 57 -20.24 -10.68 11.56
C ALA A 57 -20.56 -11.90 12.44
N THR A 58 -21.61 -11.84 13.25
CA THR A 58 -22.08 -12.97 14.06
C THR A 58 -22.67 -14.08 13.20
N LYS A 59 -23.45 -13.75 12.17
CA LYS A 59 -23.99 -14.74 11.21
C LYS A 59 -22.88 -15.50 10.48
N LEU A 60 -21.76 -14.86 10.20
CA LEU A 60 -20.61 -15.42 9.49
C LEU A 60 -19.54 -16.01 10.43
N ASP A 61 -19.79 -16.00 11.74
CA ASP A 61 -18.83 -16.42 12.79
C ASP A 61 -17.42 -15.83 12.61
N LEU A 62 -17.37 -14.54 12.22
CA LEU A 62 -16.10 -13.87 11.97
C LEU A 62 -15.40 -13.59 13.28
N GLN A 63 -14.19 -14.14 13.42
CA GLN A 63 -13.32 -13.86 14.55
C GLN A 63 -12.67 -12.47 14.41
N PRO A 64 -12.42 -11.76 15.53
CA PRO A 64 -11.66 -10.53 15.51
C PRO A 64 -10.30 -10.73 14.85
N ILE A 65 -9.87 -9.77 14.03
CA ILE A 65 -8.55 -9.80 13.39
C ILE A 65 -7.49 -9.71 14.48
N GLN A 66 -6.75 -10.81 14.70
CA GLN A 66 -5.57 -10.80 15.56
C GLN A 66 -4.34 -10.47 14.73
N MET A 67 -3.53 -9.51 15.21
CA MET A 67 -2.23 -9.25 14.60
C MET A 67 -1.38 -10.52 14.68
N PRO A 68 -0.85 -11.04 13.56
CA PRO A 68 -0.01 -12.23 13.59
C PRO A 68 1.23 -11.97 14.45
N HIS A 69 1.68 -13.00 15.15
CA HIS A 69 2.86 -12.91 15.99
C HIS A 69 4.10 -12.55 15.15
N VAL A 70 4.61 -11.33 15.33
CA VAL A 70 5.84 -10.88 14.68
C VAL A 70 7.02 -11.59 15.32
N ARG A 71 7.56 -12.61 14.65
CA ARG A 71 8.79 -13.27 15.09
C ARG A 71 9.93 -12.26 15.05
N LYS A 72 10.58 -12.02 16.20
CA LYS A 72 11.82 -11.23 16.24
C LYS A 72 12.94 -12.03 15.60
N PRO A 73 13.63 -11.51 14.57
CA PRO A 73 14.82 -12.18 14.05
C PRO A 73 15.88 -12.29 15.15
N THR A 74 16.53 -13.44 15.22
CA THR A 74 17.60 -13.71 16.18
C THR A 74 18.73 -12.70 15.99
N LYS A 75 19.24 -12.13 17.09
CA LYS A 75 20.40 -11.23 17.03
C LYS A 75 21.59 -12.02 16.49
N HIS A 76 21.97 -11.79 15.23
CA HIS A 76 23.20 -12.34 14.69
C HIS A 76 24.38 -11.74 15.46
N TYR A 77 25.18 -12.59 16.10
CA TYR A 77 26.50 -12.19 16.59
C TYR A 77 27.37 -11.87 15.38
N THR A 78 27.78 -10.61 15.24
CA THR A 78 28.80 -10.20 14.27
C THR A 78 30.13 -10.81 14.67
N VAL A 79 30.50 -11.95 14.08
CA VAL A 79 31.89 -12.42 14.10
C VAL A 79 32.65 -11.50 13.14
N ARG A 80 33.56 -10.67 13.66
CA ARG A 80 34.54 -9.96 12.82
C ARG A 80 35.40 -11.02 12.13
N LEU A 81 35.18 -11.23 10.83
CA LEU A 81 36.12 -11.95 9.99
C LEU A 81 37.39 -11.10 9.90
N GLN A 82 38.51 -11.61 10.42
CA GLN A 82 39.80 -11.00 10.15
C GLN A 82 40.18 -11.25 8.68
N PRO A 83 40.85 -10.30 7.99
CA PRO A 83 41.23 -10.48 6.61
C PRO A 83 42.18 -11.68 6.47
N ILE A 84 41.82 -12.64 5.62
CA ILE A 84 42.70 -13.75 5.26
C ILE A 84 43.85 -13.16 4.42
N SER A 85 45.08 -13.18 4.95
CA SER A 85 46.29 -12.91 4.18
C SER A 85 46.64 -14.14 3.35
N ILE A 86 46.32 -14.10 2.05
CA ILE A 86 46.79 -15.13 1.10
C ILE A 86 48.22 -14.77 0.70
N PRO A 87 49.21 -15.67 0.86
CA PRO A 87 50.57 -15.42 0.37
C PRO A 87 50.59 -15.47 -1.16
N MET A 88 51.23 -14.49 -1.78
CA MET A 88 51.48 -14.41 -3.23
C MET A 88 52.29 -15.63 -3.71
N PRO A 89 51.89 -16.32 -4.79
CA PRO A 89 52.71 -17.39 -5.36
C PRO A 89 53.90 -16.81 -6.12
N SER A 90 55.06 -17.47 -5.97
CA SER A 90 56.35 -17.12 -6.55
C SER A 90 56.32 -17.09 -8.09
N PRO A 91 57.12 -16.24 -8.77
CA PRO A 91 57.15 -16.18 -10.22
C PRO A 91 57.77 -17.45 -10.81
N CYS A 92 57.15 -18.01 -11.86
CA CYS A 92 57.63 -19.18 -12.57
C CYS A 92 58.90 -18.87 -13.37
N THR A 93 59.95 -19.65 -13.17
CA THR A 93 61.18 -19.62 -13.96
C THR A 93 60.95 -20.24 -15.34
N GLU A 94 61.17 -19.48 -16.42
CA GLU A 94 61.12 -19.99 -17.81
C GLU A 94 62.34 -20.88 -18.11
N PRO A 95 62.15 -22.06 -18.75
CA PRO A 95 63.25 -22.77 -19.38
C PRO A 95 63.38 -22.41 -20.87
N ASN A 96 64.62 -22.12 -21.22
CA ASN A 96 65.19 -21.74 -22.51
C ASN A 96 64.82 -22.61 -23.74
N SER A 97 64.70 -21.90 -24.86
CA SER A 97 65.21 -22.21 -26.21
C SER A 97 64.71 -23.44 -26.99
N THR A 98 64.15 -23.20 -28.18
CA THR A 98 64.74 -23.57 -29.50
C THR A 98 63.64 -23.82 -30.57
N THR A 99 63.77 -23.04 -31.66
CA THR A 99 63.15 -23.05 -33.02
C THR A 99 62.89 -24.43 -33.66
N PRO A 100 62.01 -24.58 -34.70
CA PRO A 100 62.24 -23.98 -36.04
C PRO A 100 61.01 -23.55 -36.87
N TRP A 101 61.31 -22.80 -37.93
CA TRP A 101 60.44 -22.35 -39.03
C TRP A 101 60.16 -23.47 -40.07
N THR A 102 59.27 -23.15 -41.02
CA THR A 102 58.83 -23.85 -42.27
C THR A 102 57.52 -24.64 -42.08
N GLN A 103 56.45 -24.46 -42.86
CA GLN A 103 56.26 -23.90 -44.20
C GLN A 103 54.90 -23.17 -44.28
#